data_AF-A0A803M053-F1
#
_entry.id   AF-A0A803M053-F1
#
_cell.length_a   1.000
_cell.length_b   1.000
_cell.length_c   1.000
_cell.angle_alpha   90.00
_cell.angle_beta   90.00
_cell.angle_gamma   90.00
#
_symmetry.space_group_name_H-M   'P 1'
#
loop_
_entity.id
_entity.type
_entity.pdbx_description
1 polymer ?
#
loop_
_entity_poly.entity_id
_entity_poly.type
_entity_poly.pdbx_seq_one_letter_code
_entity_poly.pdbx_strand_id
1 'polypeptide(L)'
;MPDKLGGNFSIPGQLDFINWRMGLDLVDIPFSGPHYTRTNNRIDSDPIFECLDRAYGSSAWFRDYPDTKLINQPILFSDHAAIILNDAADTDFIKRPYRVENWCLNAPAVHDIIVSNFSMFFPGSPMYALSRKLSVSRDRLLAWCVSHKKAWGINWKQLVFDVSLDSQSLCSRMDRCLFISTKNEKVCGLKGPRPRYPRVWKTQKKIGTISKSAKLVDCIKGLSNVKEEVYGALDAFIAWDLEFPLITVKKALKTLEYEKEWKRIIQVTKWMLSKGQGRTMGSYFTLMNALGEEDRLDEVEELWTKLFSENLESTPRMFFDKMISIYYSREMYDKMFDVFADMEELGLRPTTSIVSKIGAVFQKLGMMDKYEKLNQKYPPPKWEYRYVKGKRVKVRTKLPDESSDENVKELNEQAESSDTGIVASDSDKEHDEQLDETAG
;
A
#
# COMPACT_ATOMS: atom_id res chain seq x y z
N MET A 1 -32.37 -3.62 27.40
CA MET A 1 -32.91 -4.94 26.99
C MET A 1 -32.34 -5.98 27.95
N PRO A 2 -33.10 -7.02 28.33
CA PRO A 2 -32.58 -8.09 29.18
C PRO A 2 -31.50 -8.89 28.44
N ASP A 3 -30.49 -9.37 29.16
CA ASP A 3 -29.39 -10.16 28.60
C ASP A 3 -29.79 -11.58 28.20
N LYS A 4 -31.00 -11.99 28.60
CA LYS A 4 -31.50 -13.33 28.39
C LYS A 4 -33.00 -13.32 28.15
N LEU A 5 -33.44 -14.15 27.21
CA LEU A 5 -34.83 -14.48 26.97
C LEU A 5 -35.04 -15.97 27.20
N GLY A 6 -35.95 -16.30 28.12
CA GLY A 6 -36.26 -17.69 28.49
C GLY A 6 -35.20 -18.34 29.38
N GLY A 7 -35.55 -19.50 29.95
CA GLY A 7 -34.67 -20.25 30.85
C GLY A 7 -34.43 -19.57 32.20
N ASN A 8 -33.35 -19.96 32.89
CA ASN A 8 -33.00 -19.43 34.22
C ASN A 8 -32.28 -18.07 34.11
N PHE A 9 -32.78 -17.07 34.84
CA PHE A 9 -32.22 -15.72 34.91
C PHE A 9 -31.11 -15.57 35.98
N SER A 10 -30.97 -16.54 36.87
CA SER A 10 -29.90 -16.55 37.86
C SER A 10 -28.58 -16.97 37.21
N ILE A 11 -27.59 -16.08 37.23
CA ILE A 11 -26.23 -16.33 36.74
C ILE A 11 -25.31 -16.44 37.96
N PRO A 12 -24.77 -17.64 38.28
CA PRO A 12 -23.80 -17.79 39.34
C PRO A 12 -22.55 -16.92 39.12
N GLY A 13 -22.07 -16.25 40.17
CA GLY A 13 -20.88 -15.39 40.10
C GLY A 13 -21.09 -14.03 39.44
N GLN A 14 -22.33 -13.64 39.12
CA GLN A 14 -22.62 -12.34 38.50
C GLN A 14 -22.12 -11.16 39.35
N LEU A 15 -22.32 -11.21 40.67
CA LEU A 15 -21.91 -10.13 41.57
C LEU A 15 -20.38 -10.01 41.63
N ASP A 16 -19.67 -11.14 41.71
CA ASP A 16 -18.21 -11.19 41.73
C ASP A 16 -17.62 -10.64 40.43
N PHE A 17 -18.22 -10.97 39.29
CA PHE A 17 -17.82 -10.44 37.98
C PHE A 17 -18.05 -8.93 37.88
N ILE A 18 -19.19 -8.43 38.37
CA ILE A 18 -19.48 -6.99 38.41
C ILE A 18 -18.46 -6.25 39.28
N ASN A 19 -18.12 -6.80 40.45
CA ASN A 19 -17.13 -6.24 41.36
C ASN A 19 -15.73 -6.23 40.74
N TRP A 20 -15.32 -7.33 40.10
CA TRP A 20 -14.05 -7.41 39.35
C TRP A 20 -13.95 -6.35 38.25
N ARG A 21 -15.02 -6.19 37.45
CA ARG A 21 -15.09 -5.19 36.38
C ARG A 21 -14.93 -3.77 36.93
N MET A 22 -15.65 -3.44 37.99
CA MET A 22 -15.57 -2.11 38.62
C MET A 22 -14.19 -1.86 39.25
N GLY A 23 -13.58 -2.88 39.86
CA GLY A 23 -12.24 -2.77 40.44
C GLY A 23 -11.12 -2.49 39.44
N LEU A 24 -11.34 -2.76 38.15
CA LEU A 24 -10.39 -2.49 37.06
C LEU A 24 -10.75 -1.26 36.21
N ASP A 25 -11.76 -0.48 36.62
CA ASP A 25 -12.27 0.69 35.87
C ASP A 25 -12.59 0.35 34.40
N LEU A 26 -13.18 -0.83 34.18
CA LEU A 26 -13.53 -1.32 32.86
C LEU A 26 -14.96 -0.90 32.50
N VAL A 27 -15.10 -0.28 31.34
CA VAL A 27 -16.38 0.17 30.78
C VAL A 27 -16.78 -0.73 29.61
N ASP A 28 -18.08 -1.02 29.48
CA ASP A 28 -18.61 -1.77 28.34
C ASP A 28 -18.31 -1.02 27.02
N ILE A 29 -17.77 -1.72 26.03
CA ILE A 29 -17.59 -1.19 24.68
C ILE A 29 -18.96 -1.16 23.99
N PRO A 30 -19.38 -0.02 23.40
CA PRO A 30 -20.67 0.07 22.73
C PRO A 30 -20.73 -0.87 21.52
N PHE A 31 -21.89 -1.47 21.27
CA PHE A 31 -22.10 -2.35 20.13
C PHE A 31 -23.19 -1.84 19.18
N SER A 32 -23.17 -2.35 17.94
CA SER A 32 -24.19 -2.17 16.91
C SER A 32 -24.64 -3.53 16.37
N GLY A 33 -25.89 -3.62 15.89
CA GLY A 33 -26.47 -4.86 15.37
C GLY A 33 -27.36 -5.60 16.39
N PRO A 34 -27.66 -6.89 16.16
CA PRO A 34 -28.54 -7.68 17.02
C PRO A 34 -28.06 -7.78 18.47
N HIS A 35 -29.01 -7.71 19.41
CA HIS A 35 -28.73 -7.71 20.85
C HIS A 35 -28.29 -9.09 21.36
N TYR A 36 -28.92 -10.16 20.89
CA TYR A 36 -28.62 -11.53 21.34
C TYR A 36 -27.57 -12.17 20.44
N THR A 37 -26.50 -12.69 21.05
CA THR A 37 -25.37 -13.28 20.35
C THR A 37 -25.39 -14.80 20.36
N ARG A 38 -26.31 -15.41 21.11
CA ARG A 38 -26.42 -16.85 21.26
C ARG A 38 -27.87 -17.32 21.32
N THR A 39 -28.16 -18.50 20.75
CA THR A 39 -29.43 -19.21 20.91
C THR A 39 -29.22 -20.71 21.08
N ASN A 40 -30.10 -21.38 21.80
CA ASN A 40 -30.06 -22.84 21.95
C ASN A 40 -30.63 -23.62 20.76
N ASN A 41 -31.11 -22.94 19.70
CA ASN A 41 -31.66 -23.53 18.47
C ASN A 41 -32.85 -24.49 18.68
N ARG A 42 -33.55 -24.44 19.81
CA ARG A 42 -34.72 -25.30 20.03
C ARG A 42 -35.90 -24.83 19.20
N ILE A 43 -36.67 -25.79 18.67
CA ILE A 43 -37.91 -25.56 17.91
C ILE A 43 -39.11 -26.13 18.66
N ASP A 44 -38.92 -27.29 19.31
CA ASP A 44 -39.98 -28.03 20.00
C ASP A 44 -40.35 -27.47 21.40
N SER A 45 -39.63 -26.43 21.87
CA SER A 45 -39.83 -25.77 23.16
C SER A 45 -39.51 -24.28 23.07
N ASP A 46 -39.75 -23.48 24.12
CA ASP A 46 -39.43 -22.05 24.11
C ASP A 46 -37.93 -21.83 23.85
N PRO A 47 -37.55 -21.21 22.72
CA PRO A 47 -36.15 -21.00 22.38
C PRO A 47 -35.52 -19.98 23.33
N ILE A 48 -34.28 -20.26 23.77
CA ILE A 48 -33.55 -19.40 24.69
C ILE A 48 -32.56 -18.57 23.88
N PHE A 49 -32.51 -17.26 24.17
CA PHE A 49 -31.54 -16.33 23.59
C PHE A 49 -30.75 -15.64 24.68
N GLU A 50 -29.44 -15.45 24.46
CA GLU A 50 -28.52 -14.86 25.42
C GLU A 50 -27.56 -13.89 24.74
N CYS A 51 -27.19 -12.81 25.44
CA CYS A 51 -26.08 -11.93 25.10
C CYS A 51 -24.86 -12.37 25.92
N LEU A 52 -24.10 -13.33 25.40
CA LEU A 52 -22.93 -13.88 26.11
C LEU A 52 -21.65 -13.11 25.85
N ASP A 53 -21.54 -12.52 24.67
CA ASP A 53 -20.27 -12.07 24.13
C ASP A 53 -20.18 -10.54 24.23
N ARG A 54 -19.46 -10.07 25.25
CA ARG A 54 -19.24 -8.64 25.53
C ARG A 54 -17.76 -8.29 25.45
N ALA A 55 -17.46 -7.01 25.23
CA ALA A 55 -16.10 -6.49 25.34
C ALA A 55 -16.08 -5.28 26.28
N TYR A 56 -14.98 -5.16 27.01
CA TYR A 56 -14.76 -4.10 27.98
C TYR A 56 -13.45 -3.40 27.67
N GLY A 57 -13.42 -2.07 27.83
CA GLY A 57 -12.24 -1.23 27.61
C GLY A 57 -11.95 -0.38 28.83
N SER A 58 -10.67 -0.11 29.09
CA SER A 58 -10.25 0.85 30.12
C SER A 58 -10.33 2.28 29.61
N SER A 59 -10.33 3.25 30.53
CA SER A 59 -10.23 4.68 30.18
C SER A 59 -9.02 5.00 29.29
N ALA A 60 -7.87 4.34 29.53
CA ALA A 60 -6.68 4.46 28.68
C ALA A 60 -6.93 3.95 27.23
N TRP A 61 -7.65 2.84 27.07
CA TRP A 61 -7.99 2.30 25.75
C TRP A 61 -8.82 3.29 24.93
N PHE A 62 -9.85 3.88 25.53
CA PHE A 62 -10.73 4.84 24.84
C PHE A 62 -10.03 6.16 24.52
N ARG A 63 -8.96 6.52 25.24
CA ARG A 63 -8.11 7.67 24.89
C ARG A 63 -7.33 7.41 23.59
N ASP A 64 -6.83 6.19 23.43
CA ASP A 64 -6.00 5.82 22.27
C ASP A 64 -6.88 5.42 21.05
N TYR A 65 -8.07 4.87 21.30
CA TYR A 65 -9.03 4.37 20.31
C TYR A 65 -10.46 4.87 20.59
N PRO A 66 -10.74 6.17 20.40
CA PRO A 66 -12.02 6.77 20.77
C PRO A 66 -13.21 6.21 19.99
N ASP A 67 -12.98 5.69 18.78
CA ASP A 67 -14.02 5.14 17.90
C ASP A 67 -14.31 3.63 18.12
N THR A 68 -13.78 3.05 19.21
CA THR A 68 -13.92 1.61 19.48
C THR A 68 -15.39 1.21 19.63
N LYS A 69 -15.84 0.26 18.80
CA LYS A 69 -17.19 -0.33 18.89
C LYS A 69 -17.19 -1.80 18.51
N LEU A 70 -18.17 -2.53 19.02
CA LEU A 70 -18.49 -3.88 18.58
C LEU A 70 -19.54 -3.86 17.45
N ILE A 71 -19.45 -4.82 16.54
CA ILE A 71 -20.46 -5.09 15.53
C ILE A 71 -20.91 -6.53 15.69
N ASN A 72 -22.12 -6.72 16.20
CA ASN A 72 -22.78 -8.01 16.32
C ASN A 72 -23.41 -8.36 14.96
N GLN A 73 -23.08 -9.53 14.43
CA GLN A 73 -23.74 -10.07 13.23
C GLN A 73 -24.98 -10.89 13.62
N PRO A 74 -25.98 -11.03 12.75
CA PRO A 74 -27.10 -11.92 13.01
C PRO A 74 -26.66 -13.37 13.17
N ILE A 75 -27.39 -14.12 14.01
CA ILE A 75 -27.20 -15.57 14.18
C ILE A 75 -27.74 -16.27 12.92
N LEU A 76 -26.85 -16.62 11.98
CA LEU A 76 -27.24 -17.21 10.69
C LEU A 76 -27.13 -18.74 10.67
N PHE A 77 -25.92 -19.28 10.85
CA PHE A 77 -25.64 -20.69 10.58
C PHE A 77 -25.25 -21.52 11.81
N SER A 78 -24.97 -20.84 12.93
CA SER A 78 -24.63 -21.45 14.21
C SER A 78 -25.71 -21.12 15.24
N ASP A 79 -25.51 -21.63 16.44
CA ASP A 79 -26.04 -21.14 17.72
C ASP A 79 -25.39 -19.83 18.20
N HIS A 80 -24.25 -19.41 17.64
CA HIS A 80 -23.56 -18.16 17.97
C HIS A 80 -23.55 -17.15 16.81
N ALA A 81 -23.59 -15.87 17.16
CA ALA A 81 -23.32 -14.72 16.32
C ALA A 81 -21.82 -14.49 16.16
N ALA A 82 -21.41 -13.94 15.02
CA ALA A 82 -20.05 -13.43 14.86
C ALA A 82 -19.99 -11.99 15.41
N ILE A 83 -18.92 -11.67 16.13
CA ILE A 83 -18.73 -10.35 16.75
C ILE A 83 -17.40 -9.78 16.29
N ILE A 84 -17.43 -8.52 15.88
CA ILE A 84 -16.30 -7.84 15.27
C ILE A 84 -15.98 -6.62 16.12
N LEU A 85 -14.78 -6.58 16.70
CA LEU A 85 -14.23 -5.36 17.28
C LEU A 85 -13.74 -4.46 16.16
N ASN A 86 -14.18 -3.21 16.16
CA ASN A 86 -13.72 -2.17 15.26
C ASN A 86 -13.12 -1.03 16.10
N ASP A 87 -11.85 -0.73 15.90
CA ASP A 87 -11.04 0.24 16.67
C ASP A 87 -10.60 1.46 15.83
N ALA A 88 -11.03 1.55 14.57
CA ALA A 88 -10.69 2.63 13.66
C ALA A 88 -11.95 3.29 13.05
N ALA A 89 -11.83 4.59 12.74
CA ALA A 89 -12.76 5.28 11.85
C ALA A 89 -12.88 4.51 10.52
N ASP A 90 -14.09 4.46 9.95
CA ASP A 90 -14.37 3.71 8.71
C ASP A 90 -13.37 4.10 7.61
N THR A 91 -12.33 3.28 7.42
CA THR A 91 -11.33 3.53 6.38
C THR A 91 -11.97 3.30 5.02
N ASP A 92 -11.69 4.19 4.06
CA ASP A 92 -12.11 4.05 2.67
C ASP A 92 -11.89 2.61 2.16
N PHE A 93 -12.95 2.06 1.57
CA PHE A 93 -13.12 0.72 1.01
C PHE A 93 -11.81 -0.05 0.76
N ILE A 94 -11.36 -0.82 1.75
CA ILE A 94 -10.35 -1.85 1.52
C ILE A 94 -10.97 -2.92 0.60
N LYS A 95 -10.37 -3.15 -0.57
CA LYS A 95 -10.74 -4.28 -1.44
C LYS A 95 -10.60 -5.58 -0.66
N ARG A 96 -11.74 -6.14 -0.21
CA ARG A 96 -11.77 -7.45 0.45
C ARG A 96 -11.38 -8.50 -0.59
N PRO A 97 -10.38 -9.37 -0.32
CA PRO A 97 -10.07 -10.46 -1.23
C PRO A 97 -11.31 -11.33 -1.39
N TYR A 98 -11.75 -11.51 -2.63
CA TYR A 98 -12.95 -12.28 -2.93
C TYR A 98 -12.73 -13.75 -2.58
N ARG A 99 -13.74 -14.36 -1.94
CA ARG A 99 -13.70 -15.77 -1.49
C ARG A 99 -14.67 -16.58 -2.34
N VAL A 100 -14.19 -17.68 -2.93
CA VAL A 100 -15.07 -18.71 -3.50
C VAL A 100 -15.70 -19.46 -2.33
N GLU A 101 -17.01 -19.68 -2.38
CA GLU A 101 -17.71 -20.38 -1.30
C GLU A 101 -17.42 -21.88 -1.39
N ASN A 102 -17.28 -22.55 -0.24
CA ASN A 102 -16.82 -23.93 -0.20
C ASN A 102 -17.74 -24.91 -0.94
N TRP A 103 -19.06 -24.63 -0.99
CA TRP A 103 -20.00 -25.48 -1.71
C TRP A 103 -19.75 -25.48 -3.22
N CYS A 104 -19.17 -24.41 -3.77
CA CYS A 104 -18.83 -24.34 -5.20
C CYS A 104 -17.88 -25.46 -5.60
N LEU A 105 -16.99 -25.88 -4.70
CA LEU A 105 -15.99 -26.92 -4.97
C LEU A 105 -16.60 -28.31 -5.20
N ASN A 106 -17.86 -28.52 -4.80
CA ASN A 106 -18.56 -29.77 -5.02
C ASN A 106 -19.31 -29.81 -6.37
N ALA A 107 -19.37 -28.70 -7.11
CA ALA A 107 -20.08 -28.65 -8.38
C ALA A 107 -19.24 -29.30 -9.49
N PRO A 108 -19.80 -30.21 -10.32
CA PRO A 108 -19.08 -30.83 -11.42
C PRO A 108 -18.46 -29.82 -12.39
N ALA A 109 -19.16 -28.71 -12.66
CA ALA A 109 -18.67 -27.63 -13.50
C ALA A 109 -17.36 -26.99 -12.99
N VAL A 110 -17.11 -26.99 -11.68
CA VAL A 110 -15.84 -26.51 -11.10
C VAL A 110 -14.70 -27.45 -11.43
N HIS A 111 -14.93 -28.77 -11.39
CA HIS A 111 -13.96 -29.75 -11.85
C HIS A 111 -13.61 -29.53 -13.33
N ASP A 112 -14.60 -29.33 -14.19
CA ASP A 112 -14.40 -29.10 -15.63
C ASP A 112 -13.63 -27.80 -15.91
N ILE A 113 -13.89 -26.74 -15.13
CA ILE A 113 -13.12 -25.49 -15.18
C ILE A 113 -11.64 -25.76 -14.86
N ILE A 114 -11.36 -26.54 -13.81
CA ILE A 114 -9.97 -26.85 -13.44
C ILE A 114 -9.29 -27.70 -14.53
N VAL A 115 -9.91 -28.79 -14.97
CA VAL A 115 -9.35 -29.68 -15.99
C VAL A 115 -9.05 -28.90 -17.28
N SER A 116 -10.02 -28.13 -17.77
CA SER A 116 -9.84 -27.33 -18.99
C SER A 116 -8.74 -26.26 -18.86
N ASN A 117 -8.60 -25.63 -17.69
CA ASN A 117 -7.54 -24.64 -17.45
C ASN A 117 -6.16 -25.29 -17.37
N PHE A 118 -6.04 -26.44 -16.73
CA PHE A 118 -4.76 -27.12 -16.57
C PHE A 118 -4.26 -27.76 -17.86
N SER A 119 -5.15 -28.02 -18.82
CA SER A 119 -4.80 -28.41 -20.19
C SER A 119 -4.29 -27.25 -21.06
N MET A 120 -4.39 -26.00 -20.61
CA MET A 120 -3.89 -24.85 -21.37
C MET A 120 -2.37 -24.77 -21.35
N PHE A 121 -1.80 -24.43 -22.51
CA PHE A 121 -0.40 -24.09 -22.63
C PHE A 121 -0.17 -22.60 -22.30
N PHE A 122 0.77 -22.34 -21.39
CA PHE A 122 1.24 -21.00 -21.08
C PHE A 122 2.73 -20.93 -21.38
N PRO A 123 3.18 -20.12 -22.35
CA PRO A 123 4.59 -19.98 -22.66
C PRO A 123 5.33 -19.34 -21.48
N GLY A 124 6.45 -19.94 -21.07
CA GLY A 124 7.27 -19.46 -19.95
C GLY A 124 7.85 -20.62 -19.12
N SER A 125 8.41 -20.30 -17.95
CA SER A 125 8.92 -21.33 -17.04
C SER A 125 7.78 -22.18 -16.48
N PRO A 126 8.03 -23.44 -16.05
CA PRO A 126 7.02 -24.29 -15.43
C PRO A 126 6.28 -23.59 -14.27
N MET A 127 6.99 -22.78 -13.49
CA MET A 127 6.41 -22.03 -12.39
C MET A 127 5.53 -20.85 -12.85
N TYR A 128 5.94 -20.15 -13.91
CA TYR A 128 5.08 -19.13 -14.54
C TYR A 128 3.80 -19.77 -15.10
N ALA A 129 3.93 -20.90 -15.80
CA ALA A 129 2.80 -21.64 -16.33
C ALA A 129 1.83 -22.08 -15.23
N LEU A 130 2.34 -22.60 -14.11
CA LEU A 130 1.53 -22.93 -12.93
C LEU A 130 0.82 -21.70 -12.36
N SER A 131 1.53 -20.58 -12.17
CA SER A 131 0.95 -19.32 -11.68
C SER A 131 -0.19 -18.83 -12.58
N ARG A 132 0.00 -18.86 -13.90
CA ARG A 132 -1.04 -18.51 -14.87
C ARG A 132 -2.24 -19.46 -14.79
N LYS A 133 -2.02 -20.77 -14.69
CA LYS A 133 -3.10 -21.76 -14.50
C LYS A 133 -3.91 -21.49 -13.22
N LEU A 134 -3.24 -21.16 -12.12
CA LEU A 134 -3.90 -20.81 -10.86
C LEU A 134 -4.68 -19.49 -10.96
N SER A 135 -4.11 -18.45 -11.58
CA SER A 135 -4.78 -17.16 -11.79
C SER A 135 -6.03 -17.32 -12.64
N VAL A 136 -5.94 -18.04 -13.76
CA VAL A 136 -7.08 -18.28 -14.65
C VAL A 136 -8.15 -19.13 -13.96
N SER A 137 -7.74 -20.11 -13.14
CA SER A 137 -8.65 -20.89 -12.32
C SER A 137 -9.39 -20.02 -11.31
N ARG A 138 -8.69 -19.14 -10.59
CA ARG A 138 -9.33 -18.16 -9.70
C ARG A 138 -10.38 -17.34 -10.44
N ASP A 139 -10.05 -16.78 -11.60
CA ASP A 139 -10.94 -15.87 -12.34
C ASP A 139 -12.16 -16.59 -12.90
N ARG A 140 -11.99 -17.80 -13.43
CA ARG A 140 -13.10 -18.60 -13.95
C ARG A 140 -13.99 -19.15 -12.85
N LEU A 141 -13.41 -19.62 -11.75
CA LEU A 141 -14.17 -20.06 -10.58
C LEU A 141 -14.92 -18.89 -9.94
N LEU A 142 -14.33 -17.69 -9.93
CA LEU A 142 -14.98 -16.48 -9.49
C LEU A 142 -16.20 -16.16 -10.35
N ALA A 143 -16.02 -16.10 -11.68
CA ALA A 143 -17.10 -15.80 -12.61
C ALA A 143 -18.23 -16.82 -12.50
N TRP A 144 -17.89 -18.11 -12.41
CA TRP A 144 -18.83 -19.21 -12.23
C TRP A 144 -19.58 -19.11 -10.89
N CYS A 145 -18.88 -18.86 -9.79
CA CYS A 145 -19.45 -18.74 -8.46
C CYS A 145 -20.43 -17.56 -8.38
N VAL A 146 -20.07 -16.41 -8.96
CA VAL A 146 -20.95 -15.22 -9.01
C VAL A 146 -22.18 -15.48 -9.87
N SER A 147 -22.00 -16.07 -11.06
CA SER A 147 -23.11 -16.36 -11.97
C SER A 147 -24.07 -17.38 -11.37
N HIS A 148 -23.55 -18.43 -10.74
CA HIS A 148 -24.37 -19.48 -10.11
C HIS A 148 -25.10 -18.98 -8.86
N LYS A 149 -24.46 -18.14 -8.03
CA LYS A 149 -25.17 -17.46 -6.92
C LYS A 149 -26.37 -16.67 -7.41
N LYS A 150 -26.19 -15.92 -8.50
CA LYS A 150 -27.27 -15.14 -9.11
C LYS A 150 -28.37 -16.05 -9.68
N ALA A 151 -27.99 -17.12 -10.37
CA ALA A 151 -28.93 -18.09 -10.94
C ALA A 151 -29.76 -18.82 -9.86
N TRP A 152 -29.16 -19.12 -8.71
CA TRP A 152 -29.83 -19.78 -7.59
C TRP A 152 -30.55 -18.79 -6.65
N GLY A 153 -30.60 -17.51 -7.00
CA GLY A 153 -31.29 -16.50 -6.19
C GLY A 153 -30.64 -16.23 -4.83
N ILE A 154 -29.37 -16.57 -4.64
CA ILE A 154 -28.66 -16.40 -3.35
C ILE A 154 -28.36 -14.91 -3.14
N ASN A 155 -29.16 -14.25 -2.31
CA ASN A 155 -28.94 -12.86 -1.91
C ASN A 155 -28.56 -12.76 -0.43
N TRP A 156 -27.26 -12.85 -0.15
CA TRP A 156 -26.73 -12.76 1.22
C TRP A 156 -27.06 -11.43 1.91
N LYS A 157 -27.14 -10.32 1.16
CA LYS A 157 -27.49 -9.02 1.75
C LYS A 157 -28.93 -9.03 2.23
N GLN A 158 -29.84 -9.56 1.42
CA GLN A 158 -31.25 -9.72 1.81
C GLN A 158 -31.39 -10.69 2.98
N LEU A 159 -30.71 -11.84 2.95
CA LEU A 159 -30.75 -12.79 4.06
C LEU A 159 -30.28 -12.15 5.37
N VAL A 160 -29.13 -11.45 5.34
CA VAL A 160 -28.59 -10.77 6.52
C VAL A 160 -29.54 -9.68 7.00
N PHE A 161 -30.13 -8.90 6.08
CA PHE A 161 -31.11 -7.87 6.40
C PHE A 161 -32.34 -8.46 7.08
N ASP A 162 -32.96 -9.48 6.48
CA ASP A 162 -34.16 -10.11 7.00
C ASP A 162 -33.93 -10.73 8.37
N VAL A 163 -32.86 -11.52 8.53
CA VAL A 163 -32.54 -12.16 9.82
C VAL A 163 -32.17 -11.11 10.88
N SER A 164 -31.53 -10.00 10.49
CA SER A 164 -31.25 -8.90 11.42
C SER A 164 -32.53 -8.21 11.87
N LEU A 165 -33.48 -8.00 10.97
CA LEU A 165 -34.79 -7.42 11.29
C LEU A 165 -35.57 -8.33 12.25
N ASP A 166 -35.66 -9.63 11.93
CA ASP A 166 -36.35 -10.61 12.77
C ASP A 166 -35.72 -10.70 14.18
N SER A 167 -34.39 -10.56 14.27
CA SER A 167 -33.66 -10.59 15.56
C SER A 167 -33.99 -9.42 16.49
N GLN A 168 -34.54 -8.33 15.97
CA GLN A 168 -34.97 -7.18 16.78
C GLN A 168 -36.34 -7.40 17.42
N SER A 169 -37.13 -8.35 16.92
CA SER A 169 -38.52 -8.59 17.34
C SER A 169 -38.69 -9.86 18.17
N LEU A 170 -37.74 -10.23 19.04
CA LEU A 170 -37.76 -11.50 19.80
C LEU A 170 -38.58 -11.47 21.12
N CYS A 171 -39.56 -10.56 21.22
CA CYS A 171 -40.24 -10.24 22.48
C CYS A 171 -41.13 -11.37 23.00
N SER A 172 -41.82 -12.11 22.12
CA SER A 172 -42.68 -13.23 22.53
C SER A 172 -42.07 -14.61 22.18
N ARG A 173 -42.60 -15.67 22.79
CA ARG A 173 -42.26 -17.05 22.42
C ARG A 173 -42.54 -17.34 20.94
N MET A 174 -43.64 -16.80 20.42
CA MET A 174 -44.02 -16.99 19.02
C MET A 174 -42.95 -16.40 18.09
N ASP A 175 -42.50 -15.18 18.37
CA ASP A 175 -41.48 -14.50 17.56
C ASP A 175 -40.14 -15.23 17.60
N ARG A 176 -39.77 -15.77 18.77
CA ARG A 176 -38.56 -16.59 18.94
C ARG A 176 -38.61 -17.87 18.12
N CYS A 177 -39.74 -18.58 18.13
CA CYS A 177 -39.92 -19.78 17.30
C CYS A 177 -39.92 -19.43 15.81
N LEU A 178 -40.61 -18.36 15.42
CA LEU A 178 -40.66 -17.86 14.05
C LEU A 178 -39.25 -17.52 13.54
N PHE A 179 -38.45 -16.82 14.35
CA PHE A 179 -37.05 -16.50 14.01
C PHE A 179 -36.25 -17.77 13.70
N ILE A 180 -36.32 -18.80 14.55
CA ILE A 180 -35.58 -20.04 14.33
C ILE A 180 -36.07 -20.76 13.06
N SER A 181 -37.39 -20.79 12.84
CA SER A 181 -37.99 -21.39 11.64
C SER A 181 -37.56 -20.67 10.37
N THR A 182 -37.76 -19.35 10.29
CA THR A 182 -37.39 -18.51 9.14
C THR A 182 -35.90 -18.55 8.87
N LYS A 183 -35.07 -18.50 9.91
CA LYS A 183 -33.62 -18.69 9.81
C LYS A 183 -33.31 -20.02 9.16
N ASN A 184 -33.87 -21.12 9.67
CA ASN A 184 -33.57 -22.45 9.17
C ASN A 184 -34.09 -22.67 7.74
N GLU A 185 -35.29 -22.22 7.40
CA GLU A 185 -35.87 -22.31 6.06
C GLU A 185 -35.02 -21.55 5.04
N LYS A 186 -34.74 -20.27 5.29
CA LYS A 186 -33.92 -19.45 4.41
C LYS A 186 -32.49 -19.98 4.29
N VAL A 187 -31.96 -20.61 5.33
CA VAL A 187 -30.62 -21.23 5.32
C VAL A 187 -30.61 -22.60 4.63
N CYS A 188 -31.68 -23.40 4.73
CA CYS A 188 -31.78 -24.73 4.12
C CYS A 188 -32.05 -24.66 2.61
N GLY A 189 -32.88 -23.71 2.15
CA GLY A 189 -33.05 -23.44 0.71
C GLY A 189 -31.75 -23.04 0.00
N LEU A 190 -30.73 -22.60 0.76
CA LEU A 190 -29.41 -22.21 0.29
C LEU A 190 -28.31 -23.27 0.49
N LYS A 191 -28.62 -24.42 1.11
CA LYS A 191 -27.64 -25.47 1.44
C LYS A 191 -27.77 -26.69 0.51
N GLY A 192 -26.85 -26.81 -0.45
CA GLY A 192 -26.51 -28.14 -0.99
C GLY A 192 -25.87 -29.07 0.07
N PRO A 193 -25.68 -30.37 -0.22
CA PRO A 193 -25.18 -31.37 0.74
C PRO A 193 -23.80 -31.00 1.31
N ARG A 194 -23.58 -31.25 2.62
CA ARG A 194 -22.42 -30.75 3.36
C ARG A 194 -21.49 -31.88 3.85
N PRO A 195 -20.30 -32.07 3.25
CA PRO A 195 -19.19 -32.76 3.92
C PRO A 195 -18.50 -31.81 4.92
N ARG A 196 -18.11 -32.33 6.10
CA ARG A 196 -17.28 -31.58 7.07
C ARG A 196 -15.81 -31.91 6.85
N TYR A 197 -14.99 -30.88 6.65
CA TYR A 197 -13.53 -30.97 6.66
C TYR A 197 -12.93 -29.97 7.65
N PRO A 198 -11.72 -30.22 8.18
CA PRO A 198 -11.03 -29.27 9.06
C PRO A 198 -10.80 -27.94 8.32
N ARG A 199 -11.00 -26.82 9.02
CA ARG A 199 -10.64 -25.49 8.50
C ARG A 199 -9.12 -25.35 8.53
N VAL A 200 -8.48 -25.52 7.38
CA VAL A 200 -7.02 -25.36 7.21
C VAL A 200 -6.70 -24.03 6.52
N TRP A 201 -7.18 -22.92 7.07
CA TRP A 201 -6.78 -21.60 6.54
C TRP A 201 -6.27 -20.76 7.69
N LYS A 202 -4.94 -20.73 7.84
CA LYS A 202 -4.26 -19.68 8.62
C LYS A 202 -4.26 -18.43 7.74
N THR A 203 -4.93 -17.38 8.18
CA THR A 203 -4.75 -16.05 7.59
C THR A 203 -3.30 -15.64 7.85
N GLN A 204 -2.44 -15.66 6.82
CA GLN A 204 -1.12 -15.09 6.98
C GLN A 204 -1.29 -13.61 7.32
N LYS A 205 -0.63 -13.15 8.40
CA LYS A 205 -0.51 -11.73 8.69
C LYS A 205 0.04 -11.06 7.42
N LYS A 206 -0.66 -10.05 6.90
CA LYS A 206 -0.17 -9.30 5.73
C LYS A 206 1.18 -8.68 6.12
N ILE A 207 2.25 -9.23 5.58
CA ILE A 207 3.57 -8.60 5.65
C ILE A 207 3.44 -7.31 4.84
N GLY A 208 3.59 -6.16 5.50
CA GLY A 208 3.55 -4.86 4.82
C GLY A 208 4.58 -4.81 3.69
N THR A 209 4.31 -4.03 2.63
CA THR A 209 5.21 -3.94 1.47
C THR A 209 6.65 -3.56 1.84
N ILE A 210 6.84 -2.80 2.93
CA ILE A 210 8.16 -2.43 3.45
C ILE A 210 8.90 -3.63 4.04
N SER A 211 8.25 -4.41 4.90
CA SER A 211 8.85 -5.63 5.46
C SER A 211 9.09 -6.68 4.37
N LYS A 212 8.20 -6.76 3.36
CA LYS A 212 8.38 -7.64 2.22
C LYS A 212 9.55 -7.22 1.33
N SER A 213 9.74 -5.92 1.10
CA SER A 213 10.90 -5.42 0.34
C SER A 213 12.20 -5.64 1.09
N ALA A 214 12.22 -5.45 2.41
CA ALA A 214 13.39 -5.75 3.24
C ALA A 214 13.79 -7.23 3.13
N LYS A 215 12.82 -8.15 3.29
CA LYS A 215 13.06 -9.59 3.11
C LYS A 215 13.55 -9.96 1.71
N LEU A 216 13.06 -9.27 0.68
CA LEU A 216 13.54 -9.47 -0.69
C LEU A 216 15.01 -9.07 -0.81
N VAL A 217 15.40 -7.92 -0.26
CA VAL A 217 16.79 -7.43 -0.23
C VAL A 217 17.70 -8.39 0.54
N ASP A 218 17.28 -8.86 1.72
CA ASP A 218 18.06 -9.82 2.51
C ASP A 218 18.25 -11.15 1.74
N CYS A 219 17.19 -11.61 1.07
CA CYS A 219 17.22 -12.85 0.29
C CYS A 219 18.21 -12.79 -0.88
N ILE A 220 18.28 -11.68 -1.61
CA ILE A 220 19.17 -11.55 -2.77
C ILE A 220 20.62 -11.24 -2.38
N LYS A 221 20.87 -10.56 -1.26
CA LYS A 221 22.23 -10.20 -0.84
C LYS A 221 23.10 -11.41 -0.57
N GLY A 222 22.53 -12.46 0.04
CA GLY A 222 23.26 -13.67 0.42
C GLY A 222 23.53 -14.68 -0.70
N LEU A 223 23.09 -14.42 -1.94
CA LEU A 223 23.23 -15.36 -3.05
C LEU A 223 24.56 -15.21 -3.80
N SER A 224 24.95 -16.17 -4.62
CA SER A 224 26.06 -15.94 -5.55
C SER A 224 25.65 -14.97 -6.67
N ASN A 225 26.61 -14.63 -7.55
CA ASN A 225 26.33 -13.82 -8.73
C ASN A 225 25.84 -14.63 -9.94
N VAL A 226 25.62 -15.94 -9.77
CA VAL A 226 25.12 -16.83 -10.81
C VAL A 226 23.67 -16.48 -11.12
N LYS A 227 23.38 -16.28 -12.42
CA LYS A 227 22.06 -15.83 -12.89
C LYS A 227 20.95 -16.78 -12.45
N GLU A 228 21.17 -18.08 -12.56
CA GLU A 228 20.21 -19.13 -12.26
C GLU A 228 19.84 -19.14 -10.77
N GLU A 229 20.81 -18.94 -9.87
CA GLU A 229 20.56 -18.88 -8.43
C GLU A 229 19.74 -17.64 -8.05
N VAL A 230 20.14 -16.47 -8.56
CA VAL A 230 19.45 -15.22 -8.27
C VAL A 230 18.04 -15.22 -8.85
N TYR A 231 17.88 -15.66 -10.10
CA TYR A 231 16.58 -15.69 -10.76
C TYR A 231 15.69 -16.77 -10.13
N GLY A 232 16.25 -17.92 -9.76
CA GLY A 232 15.54 -18.98 -9.05
C GLY A 232 15.04 -18.53 -7.68
N ALA A 233 15.86 -17.82 -6.92
CA ALA A 233 15.47 -17.27 -5.62
C ALA A 233 14.39 -16.18 -5.76
N LEU A 234 14.53 -15.27 -6.73
CA LEU A 234 13.54 -14.24 -7.02
C LEU A 234 12.20 -14.85 -7.48
N ASP A 235 12.26 -15.86 -8.35
CA ASP A 235 11.10 -16.62 -8.82
C ASP A 235 10.41 -17.36 -7.66
N ALA A 236 11.18 -17.99 -6.77
CA ALA A 236 10.67 -18.64 -5.56
C ALA A 236 10.03 -17.62 -4.58
N PHE A 237 10.63 -16.44 -4.45
CA PHE A 237 10.13 -15.36 -3.59
C PHE A 237 8.74 -14.89 -3.99
N ILE A 238 8.48 -14.79 -5.30
CA ILE A 238 7.18 -14.35 -5.82
C ILE A 238 6.22 -15.51 -6.12
N ALA A 239 6.62 -16.76 -5.91
CA ALA A 239 5.83 -17.93 -6.31
C ALA A 239 4.42 -17.97 -5.70
N TRP A 240 4.26 -17.39 -4.50
CA TRP A 240 2.99 -17.33 -3.77
C TRP A 240 2.23 -16.01 -3.98
N ASP A 241 2.78 -15.10 -4.78
CA ASP A 241 2.12 -13.85 -5.09
C ASP A 241 1.16 -13.98 -6.27
N LEU A 242 -0.07 -13.54 -6.03
CA LEU A 242 -1.15 -13.59 -6.98
C LEU A 242 -0.97 -12.58 -8.14
N GLU A 243 -0.24 -11.49 -7.89
CA GLU A 243 0.13 -10.46 -8.85
C GLU A 243 1.61 -10.15 -8.69
N PHE A 244 2.27 -9.76 -9.79
CA PHE A 244 3.69 -9.40 -9.74
C PHE A 244 3.91 -8.24 -8.76
N PRO A 245 4.77 -8.38 -7.73
CA PRO A 245 4.84 -7.43 -6.63
C PRO A 245 5.68 -6.19 -6.99
N LEU A 246 5.26 -5.44 -8.02
CA LEU A 246 6.02 -4.32 -8.59
C LEU A 246 6.38 -3.24 -7.58
N ILE A 247 5.48 -2.93 -6.63
CA ILE A 247 5.72 -1.95 -5.56
C ILE A 247 6.81 -2.45 -4.61
N THR A 248 6.79 -3.74 -4.25
CA THR A 248 7.80 -4.37 -3.39
C THR A 248 9.16 -4.35 -4.06
N VAL A 249 9.22 -4.73 -5.35
CA VAL A 249 10.46 -4.71 -6.14
C VAL A 249 10.97 -3.27 -6.27
N LYS A 250 10.11 -2.29 -6.57
CA LYS A 250 10.50 -0.87 -6.64
C LYS A 250 11.07 -0.35 -5.31
N LYS A 251 10.47 -0.72 -4.17
CA LYS A 251 11.00 -0.37 -2.85
C LYS A 251 12.36 -1.04 -2.60
N ALA A 252 12.50 -2.32 -2.94
CA ALA A 252 13.77 -3.05 -2.83
C ALA A 252 14.87 -2.43 -3.70
N LEU A 253 14.58 -2.07 -4.95
CA LEU A 253 15.53 -1.38 -5.83
C LEU A 253 16.02 -0.05 -5.25
N LYS A 254 15.13 0.74 -4.64
CA LYS A 254 15.53 1.97 -3.94
C LYS A 254 16.43 1.71 -2.73
N THR A 255 16.18 0.64 -1.98
CA THR A 255 17.03 0.25 -0.85
C THR A 255 18.42 -0.16 -1.36
N LEU A 256 18.49 -1.00 -2.40
CA LEU A 256 19.76 -1.39 -3.01
C LEU A 256 20.51 -0.19 -3.60
N GLU A 257 19.80 0.80 -4.15
CA GLU A 257 20.39 2.03 -4.69
C GLU A 257 21.00 2.89 -3.57
N TYR A 258 20.33 3.02 -2.42
CA TYR A 258 20.89 3.69 -1.25
C TYR A 258 22.16 2.97 -0.74
N GLU A 259 22.17 1.65 -0.81
CA GLU A 259 23.31 0.81 -0.41
C GLU A 259 24.39 0.66 -1.48
N LYS A 260 24.17 1.22 -2.69
CA LYS A 260 25.07 1.13 -3.86
C LYS A 260 25.38 -0.30 -4.33
N GLU A 261 24.41 -1.20 -4.17
CA GLU A 261 24.50 -2.60 -4.62
C GLU A 261 24.16 -2.74 -6.12
N TRP A 262 24.98 -2.12 -6.98
CA TRP A 262 24.70 -1.98 -8.41
C TRP A 262 24.53 -3.31 -9.14
N LYS A 263 25.36 -4.32 -8.84
CA LYS A 263 25.22 -5.69 -9.38
C LYS A 263 23.84 -6.27 -9.12
N ARG A 264 23.33 -6.11 -7.89
CA ARG A 264 22.00 -6.62 -7.51
C ARG A 264 20.89 -5.85 -8.20
N ILE A 265 21.04 -4.53 -8.36
CA ILE A 265 20.10 -3.71 -9.13
C ILE A 265 20.00 -4.20 -10.57
N ILE A 266 21.14 -4.50 -11.22
CA ILE A 266 21.17 -5.04 -12.58
C ILE A 266 20.44 -6.39 -12.63
N GLN A 267 20.77 -7.32 -11.73
CA GLN A 267 20.16 -8.65 -11.69
C GLN A 267 18.64 -8.60 -11.47
N VAL A 268 18.17 -7.84 -10.47
CA VAL A 268 16.75 -7.70 -10.16
C VAL A 268 15.99 -7.00 -11.28
N THR A 269 16.58 -5.96 -11.89
CA THR A 269 15.92 -5.22 -12.97
C THR A 269 15.85 -6.05 -14.25
N LYS A 270 16.93 -6.75 -14.63
CA LYS A 270 16.91 -7.68 -15.78
C LYS A 270 15.96 -8.85 -15.55
N TRP A 271 15.91 -9.40 -14.34
CA TRP A 271 14.92 -10.42 -13.98
C TRP A 271 13.50 -9.90 -14.16
N MET A 272 13.17 -8.74 -13.59
CA MET A 272 11.85 -8.10 -13.71
C MET A 272 11.45 -7.89 -15.18
N LEU A 273 12.36 -7.36 -16.00
CA LEU A 273 12.13 -7.14 -17.43
C LEU A 273 11.96 -8.45 -18.21
N SER A 274 12.69 -9.51 -17.85
CA SER A 274 12.58 -10.84 -18.49
C SER A 274 11.20 -11.49 -18.29
N LYS A 275 10.49 -11.13 -17.21
CA LYS A 275 9.09 -11.55 -16.96
C LYS A 275 8.07 -10.68 -17.70
N GLY A 276 8.51 -9.72 -18.51
CA GLY A 276 7.66 -8.74 -19.16
C GLY A 276 7.07 -7.71 -18.21
N GLN A 277 7.60 -7.59 -16.99
CA GLN A 277 7.09 -6.69 -15.96
C GLN A 277 7.93 -5.43 -15.85
N GLY A 278 7.32 -4.33 -15.37
CA GLY A 278 8.04 -3.09 -15.10
C GLY A 278 8.68 -2.45 -16.33
N ARG A 279 8.12 -2.62 -17.53
CA ARG A 279 8.56 -1.94 -18.77
C ARG A 279 8.20 -0.46 -18.74
N THR A 280 8.91 0.32 -17.93
CA THR A 280 8.73 1.76 -17.79
C THR A 280 10.06 2.47 -18.01
N MET A 281 10.04 3.72 -18.47
CA MET A 281 11.26 4.53 -18.60
C MET A 281 12.04 4.61 -17.29
N GLY A 282 11.36 4.66 -16.13
CA GLY A 282 12.03 4.63 -14.83
C GLY A 282 12.83 3.34 -14.57
N SER A 283 12.30 2.18 -14.98
CA SER A 283 13.00 0.90 -14.83
C SER A 283 14.23 0.81 -15.74
N TYR A 284 14.09 1.27 -16.98
CA TYR A 284 15.21 1.33 -17.92
C TYR A 284 16.29 2.30 -17.46
N PHE A 285 15.91 3.47 -16.93
CA PHE A 285 16.85 4.42 -16.35
C PHE A 285 17.59 3.83 -15.15
N THR A 286 16.88 3.11 -14.26
CA THR A 286 17.50 2.45 -13.10
C THR A 286 18.53 1.40 -13.55
N LEU A 287 18.22 0.62 -14.59
CA LEU A 287 19.14 -0.33 -15.18
C LEU A 287 20.36 0.35 -15.81
N MET A 288 20.14 1.39 -16.62
CA MET A 288 21.21 2.14 -17.28
C MET A 288 22.14 2.82 -16.26
N ASN A 289 21.56 3.37 -15.19
CA ASN A 289 22.31 3.95 -14.08
C ASN A 289 23.23 2.90 -13.45
N ALA A 290 22.67 1.76 -13.05
CA ALA A 290 23.45 0.70 -12.41
C ALA A 290 24.51 0.07 -13.32
N LEU A 291 24.23 -0.12 -14.63
CA LEU A 291 25.21 -0.59 -15.62
C LEU A 291 26.36 0.41 -15.79
N GLY A 292 26.06 1.71 -15.79
CA GLY A 292 27.05 2.77 -15.87
C GLY A 292 27.98 2.83 -14.65
N GLU A 293 27.46 2.54 -13.45
CA GLU A 293 28.26 2.47 -12.21
C GLU A 293 29.09 1.16 -12.13
N GLU A 294 28.63 0.07 -12.74
CA GLU A 294 29.36 -1.22 -12.82
C GLU A 294 30.32 -1.34 -14.00
N ASP A 295 30.53 -0.24 -14.72
CA ASP A 295 31.42 -0.15 -15.87
C ASP A 295 31.15 -1.14 -17.03
N ARG A 296 29.87 -1.50 -17.22
CA ARG A 296 29.44 -2.40 -18.29
C ARG A 296 28.98 -1.61 -19.53
N LEU A 297 29.92 -0.93 -20.18
CA LEU A 297 29.64 0.02 -21.25
C LEU A 297 28.88 -0.59 -22.43
N ASP A 298 29.28 -1.76 -22.91
CA ASP A 298 28.65 -2.41 -24.07
C ASP A 298 27.14 -2.60 -23.87
N GLU A 299 26.73 -2.96 -22.65
CA GLU A 299 25.33 -3.16 -22.30
C GLU A 299 24.56 -1.86 -22.09
N VAL A 300 25.26 -0.80 -21.66
CA VAL A 300 24.68 0.55 -21.62
C VAL A 300 24.38 1.01 -23.04
N GLU A 301 25.31 0.84 -23.96
CA GLU A 301 25.15 1.24 -25.36
C GLU A 301 24.05 0.41 -26.05
N GLU A 302 24.03 -0.91 -25.86
CA GLU A 302 22.96 -1.77 -26.38
C GLU A 302 21.58 -1.32 -25.86
N LEU A 303 21.48 -1.03 -24.56
CA LEU A 303 20.25 -0.54 -23.95
C LEU A 303 19.85 0.85 -24.51
N TRP A 304 20.82 1.75 -24.68
CA TRP A 304 20.61 3.09 -25.23
C TRP A 304 20.10 3.00 -26.67
N THR A 305 20.79 2.29 -27.55
CA THR A 305 20.39 2.13 -28.96
C THR A 305 19.00 1.51 -29.08
N LYS A 306 18.69 0.52 -28.24
CA LYS A 306 17.35 -0.07 -28.21
C LYS A 306 16.29 0.94 -27.80
N LEU A 307 16.49 1.69 -26.71
CA LEU A 307 15.51 2.66 -26.22
C LEU A 307 15.34 3.83 -27.18
N PHE A 308 16.45 4.28 -27.77
CA PHE A 308 16.50 5.40 -28.69
C PHE A 308 15.80 5.07 -30.02
N SER A 309 16.02 3.86 -30.57
CA SER A 309 15.34 3.41 -31.79
C SER A 309 13.85 3.14 -31.60
N GLU A 310 13.46 2.61 -30.43
CA GLU A 310 12.04 2.36 -30.12
C GLU A 310 11.25 3.65 -29.79
N ASN A 311 11.89 4.70 -29.29
CA ASN A 311 11.21 5.89 -28.72
C ASN A 311 11.88 7.22 -29.09
N LEU A 312 12.21 7.43 -30.36
CA LEU A 312 13.01 8.57 -30.87
C LEU A 312 12.60 9.93 -30.29
N GLU A 313 11.30 10.27 -30.33
CA GLU A 313 10.78 11.58 -29.85
C GLU A 313 10.43 11.62 -28.35
N SER A 314 10.37 10.46 -27.69
CA SER A 314 9.84 10.33 -26.32
C SER A 314 10.91 10.04 -25.28
N THR A 315 12.19 10.00 -25.67
CA THR A 315 13.29 9.70 -24.74
C THR A 315 13.46 10.85 -23.74
N PRO A 316 13.27 10.62 -22.43
CA PRO A 316 13.36 11.67 -21.43
C PRO A 316 14.78 12.25 -21.32
N ARG A 317 14.87 13.57 -21.10
CA ARG A 317 16.14 14.33 -20.96
C ARG A 317 17.16 13.69 -20.02
N MET A 318 16.69 13.09 -18.93
CA MET A 318 17.57 12.44 -17.94
C MET A 318 18.43 11.32 -18.52
N PHE A 319 18.00 10.66 -19.60
CA PHE A 319 18.81 9.62 -20.23
C PHE A 319 20.01 10.23 -20.97
N PHE A 320 19.82 11.31 -21.72
CA PHE A 320 20.92 12.04 -22.37
C PHE A 320 21.95 12.52 -21.35
N ASP A 321 21.50 13.14 -20.25
CA ASP A 321 22.39 13.59 -19.17
C ASP A 321 23.21 12.43 -18.58
N LYS A 322 22.58 11.25 -18.38
CA LYS A 322 23.29 10.07 -17.88
C LYS A 322 24.27 9.51 -18.91
N MET A 323 23.90 9.38 -20.19
CA MET A 323 24.81 8.92 -21.25
C MET A 323 26.02 9.84 -21.40
N ILE A 324 25.79 11.16 -21.45
CA ILE A 324 26.85 12.17 -21.49
C ILE A 324 27.76 12.06 -20.26
N SER A 325 27.20 11.79 -19.07
CA SER A 325 27.98 11.58 -17.85
C SER A 325 28.83 10.30 -17.90
N ILE A 326 28.28 9.22 -18.46
CA ILE A 326 28.97 7.93 -18.63
C ILE A 326 30.15 8.09 -19.60
N TYR A 327 29.96 8.76 -20.74
CA TYR A 327 31.03 9.01 -21.70
C TYR A 327 32.07 10.02 -21.19
N TYR A 328 31.64 11.08 -20.51
CA TYR A 328 32.53 12.09 -19.93
C TYR A 328 33.51 11.48 -18.93
N SER A 329 33.02 10.63 -18.02
CA SER A 329 33.86 9.94 -17.01
C SER A 329 34.85 8.93 -17.61
N ARG A 330 34.63 8.50 -18.86
CA ARG A 330 35.48 7.55 -19.60
C ARG A 330 36.33 8.21 -20.69
N GLU A 331 36.33 9.54 -20.76
CA GLU A 331 37.01 10.33 -21.78
C GLU A 331 36.63 9.97 -23.23
N MET A 332 35.43 9.43 -23.44
CA MET A 332 34.91 9.09 -24.77
C MET A 332 34.23 10.31 -25.39
N TYR A 333 35.03 11.33 -25.71
CA TYR A 333 34.51 12.63 -26.13
C TYR A 333 33.77 12.60 -27.46
N ASP A 334 34.17 11.76 -28.41
CA ASP A 334 33.49 11.65 -29.71
C ASP A 334 32.03 11.21 -29.54
N LYS A 335 31.79 10.08 -28.86
CA LYS A 335 30.44 9.59 -28.55
C LYS A 335 29.65 10.57 -27.66
N MET A 336 30.33 11.29 -26.78
CA MET A 336 29.71 12.34 -25.96
C MET A 336 29.18 13.48 -26.82
N PHE A 337 29.93 13.91 -27.85
CA PHE A 337 29.49 14.93 -28.79
C PHE A 337 28.37 14.43 -29.70
N ASP A 338 28.39 13.16 -30.11
CA ASP A 338 27.30 12.55 -30.90
C ASP A 338 25.97 12.61 -30.13
N VAL A 339 25.95 12.17 -28.88
CA VAL A 339 24.74 12.23 -28.03
C VAL A 339 24.29 13.67 -27.77
N PHE A 340 25.23 14.62 -27.67
CA PHE A 340 24.90 16.03 -27.52
C PHE A 340 24.29 16.61 -28.80
N ALA A 341 24.81 16.26 -29.97
CA ALA A 341 24.25 16.65 -31.26
C ALA A 341 22.84 16.09 -31.44
N ASP A 342 22.63 14.79 -31.17
CA ASP A 342 21.31 14.15 -31.19
C ASP A 342 20.31 14.88 -30.28
N MET A 343 20.76 15.29 -29.09
CA MET A 343 19.94 16.05 -28.15
C MET A 343 19.52 17.41 -28.71
N GLU A 344 20.42 18.12 -29.39
CA GLU A 344 20.14 19.41 -30.03
C GLU A 344 19.23 19.26 -31.26
N GLU A 345 19.43 18.22 -32.07
CA GLU A 345 18.61 17.91 -33.25
C GLU A 345 17.17 17.57 -32.86
N LEU A 346 16.97 16.89 -31.74
CA LEU A 346 15.64 16.61 -31.17
C LEU A 346 15.02 17.84 -30.46
N GLY A 347 15.68 19.00 -30.48
CA GLY A 347 15.19 20.23 -29.86
C GLY A 347 15.17 20.19 -28.32
N LEU A 348 15.85 19.24 -27.69
CA LEU A 348 15.89 19.11 -26.24
C LEU A 348 16.92 20.07 -25.66
N ARG A 349 16.47 21.00 -24.79
CA ARG A 349 17.40 21.94 -24.14
C ARG A 349 18.35 21.22 -23.16
N PRO A 350 19.67 21.34 -23.29
CA PRO A 350 20.65 20.78 -22.34
C PRO A 350 20.42 21.25 -20.90
N THR A 351 20.76 20.40 -19.93
CA THR A 351 20.86 20.80 -18.52
C THR A 351 22.17 21.54 -18.26
N THR A 352 22.25 22.30 -17.18
CA THR A 352 23.50 22.98 -16.79
C THR A 352 24.66 22.01 -16.56
N SER A 353 24.37 20.80 -16.05
CA SER A 353 25.33 19.68 -15.94
C SER A 353 25.94 19.33 -17.28
N ILE A 354 25.11 19.14 -18.31
CA ILE A 354 25.56 18.81 -19.67
C ILE A 354 26.42 19.93 -20.25
N VAL A 355 25.94 21.18 -20.18
CA VAL A 355 26.66 22.34 -20.72
C VAL A 355 28.03 22.50 -20.05
N SER A 356 28.09 22.33 -18.72
CA SER A 356 29.36 22.40 -17.97
C SER A 356 30.33 21.28 -18.38
N LYS A 357 29.85 20.04 -18.52
CA LYS A 357 30.69 18.90 -18.96
C LYS A 357 31.21 19.10 -20.38
N ILE A 358 30.33 19.45 -21.32
CA ILE A 358 30.69 19.71 -22.73
C ILE A 358 31.67 20.89 -22.80
N GLY A 359 31.42 21.95 -22.03
CA GLY A 359 32.32 23.10 -21.94
C GLY A 359 33.71 22.73 -21.42
N ALA A 360 33.78 21.90 -20.37
CA ALA A 360 35.05 21.40 -19.84
C ALA A 360 35.82 20.56 -20.87
N VAL A 361 35.13 19.74 -21.68
CA VAL A 361 35.76 18.99 -22.77
C VAL A 361 36.26 19.92 -23.87
N PHE A 362 35.49 20.95 -24.27
CA PHE A 362 35.97 21.93 -25.26
C PHE A 362 37.22 22.66 -24.80
N GLN A 363 37.27 23.06 -23.52
CA GLN A 363 38.48 23.66 -22.94
C GLN A 363 39.65 22.68 -22.95
N LYS A 364 39.44 21.42 -22.53
CA LYS A 364 40.48 20.37 -22.53
C LYS A 364 41.04 20.10 -23.94
N LEU A 365 40.20 20.18 -24.97
CA LEU A 365 40.58 20.01 -26.38
C LEU A 365 41.07 21.30 -27.06
N GLY A 366 41.15 22.43 -26.34
CA GLY A 366 41.58 23.73 -26.89
C GLY A 366 40.59 24.39 -27.84
N MET A 367 39.33 23.95 -27.86
CA MET A 367 38.28 24.43 -28.77
C MET A 367 37.55 25.64 -28.19
N MET A 368 38.28 26.73 -27.91
CA MET A 368 37.73 27.92 -27.23
C MET A 368 36.58 28.58 -28.00
N ASP A 369 36.66 28.64 -29.33
CA ASP A 369 35.57 29.17 -30.18
C ASP A 369 34.24 28.43 -29.97
N LYS A 370 34.30 27.10 -29.79
CA LYS A 370 33.09 26.29 -29.55
C LYS A 370 32.59 26.46 -28.12
N TYR A 371 33.50 26.60 -27.16
CA TYR A 371 33.17 26.89 -25.76
C TYR A 371 32.40 28.22 -25.63
N GLU A 372 32.87 29.29 -26.27
CA GLU A 372 32.20 30.58 -26.27
C GLU A 372 30.80 30.51 -26.90
N LYS A 373 30.68 29.86 -28.06
CA LYS A 373 29.39 29.62 -28.74
C LYS A 373 28.42 28.82 -27.87
N LEU A 374 28.90 27.81 -27.15
CA LEU A 374 28.09 26.99 -26.25
C LEU A 374 27.52 27.85 -25.11
N ASN A 375 28.35 28.66 -24.47
CA ASN A 375 27.93 29.53 -23.37
C ASN A 375 27.00 30.66 -23.84
N GLN A 376 27.18 31.15 -25.06
CA GLN A 376 26.28 32.12 -25.67
C GLN A 376 24.90 31.50 -25.96
N LYS A 377 24.87 30.27 -26.48
CA LYS A 377 23.62 29.54 -26.80
C LYS A 377 22.88 29.07 -25.54
N TYR A 378 23.61 28.68 -24.50
CA TYR A 378 23.06 28.17 -23.24
C TYR A 378 23.62 28.93 -22.03
N PRO A 379 23.23 30.20 -21.83
CA PRO A 379 23.70 30.96 -20.69
C PRO A 379 23.20 30.34 -19.39
N PRO A 380 24.01 30.38 -18.31
CA PRO A 380 23.61 29.85 -17.02
C PRO A 380 22.32 30.52 -16.52
N PRO A 381 21.38 29.76 -15.94
CA PRO A 381 20.14 30.32 -15.43
C PRO A 381 20.45 31.31 -14.31
N LYS A 382 19.97 32.56 -14.43
CA LYS A 382 20.19 33.62 -13.42
C LYS A 382 19.58 33.29 -12.05
N TRP A 383 18.56 32.44 -12.02
CA TRP A 383 17.78 32.09 -10.84
C TRP A 383 17.57 30.58 -10.76
N GLU A 384 17.79 30.01 -9.57
CA GLU A 384 17.52 28.62 -9.22
C GLU A 384 16.39 28.59 -8.18
N TYR A 385 15.52 27.59 -8.24
CA TYR A 385 14.52 27.38 -7.20
C TYR A 385 15.03 26.34 -6.20
N ARG A 386 15.11 26.72 -4.91
CA ARG A 386 15.50 25.82 -3.83
C ARG A 386 14.34 25.64 -2.85
N TYR A 387 14.23 24.44 -2.31
CA TYR A 387 13.27 24.14 -1.24
C TYR A 387 13.95 24.39 0.10
N VAL A 388 13.52 25.42 0.81
CA VAL A 388 13.99 25.75 2.15
C VAL A 388 12.79 25.63 3.09
N LYS A 389 12.87 24.73 4.08
CA LYS A 389 11.78 24.44 5.03
C LYS A 389 10.42 24.15 4.32
N GLY A 390 10.46 23.40 3.22
CA GLY A 390 9.26 23.01 2.47
C GLY A 390 8.66 24.10 1.56
N LYS A 391 9.18 25.34 1.58
CA LYS A 391 8.75 26.42 0.67
C LYS A 391 9.72 26.55 -0.51
N ARG A 392 9.19 26.77 -1.71
CA ARG A 392 9.96 26.99 -2.94
C ARG A 392 10.42 28.45 -2.97
N VAL A 393 11.72 28.67 -2.74
CA VAL A 393 12.35 29.99 -2.73
C VAL A 393 13.16 30.18 -4.02
N LYS A 394 13.05 31.35 -4.64
CA LYS A 394 13.84 31.72 -5.82
C LYS A 394 15.16 32.34 -5.34
N VAL A 395 16.29 31.70 -5.65
CA VAL A 395 17.63 32.09 -5.22
C VAL A 395 18.46 32.44 -6.45
N ARG A 396 19.33 33.46 -6.37
CA ARG A 396 20.26 33.80 -7.47
C ARG A 396 21.31 32.69 -7.60
N THR A 397 21.54 32.21 -8.83
CA THR A 397 22.50 31.12 -9.08
C THR A 397 23.92 31.63 -8.87
N LYS A 398 24.72 30.96 -8.03
CA LYS A 398 26.15 31.30 -7.83
C LYS A 398 26.93 30.89 -9.07
N LEU A 399 27.60 31.86 -9.71
CA LEU A 399 28.51 31.62 -10.84
C LEU A 399 29.89 31.18 -10.31
N PRO A 400 30.64 30.32 -11.01
CA PRO A 400 31.94 29.82 -10.53
C PRO A 400 33.04 30.89 -10.38
N ASP A 401 32.90 32.05 -11.01
CA ASP A 401 33.93 33.11 -11.05
C ASP A 401 33.71 34.28 -10.08
N GLU A 402 32.72 34.22 -9.17
CA GLU A 402 32.59 35.22 -8.10
C GLU A 402 33.12 34.66 -6.78
N SER A 403 34.43 34.45 -6.70
CA SER A 403 35.18 34.48 -5.45
C SER A 403 35.92 35.80 -5.33
N SER A 404 35.22 36.83 -4.88
CA SER A 404 35.84 37.96 -4.20
C SER A 404 34.80 38.61 -3.31
N ASP A 405 35.16 38.69 -2.03
CA ASP A 405 34.59 39.51 -0.96
C ASP A 405 33.58 40.55 -1.42
N GLU A 406 32.30 40.30 -1.11
CA GLU A 406 31.26 41.29 -0.79
C GLU A 406 29.90 40.59 -0.92
N ASN A 407 29.42 39.95 0.16
CA ASN A 407 27.98 39.78 0.44
C ASN A 407 27.73 39.02 1.76
N VAL A 408 28.35 39.50 2.84
CA VAL A 408 27.94 39.19 4.22
C VAL A 408 27.12 40.34 4.82
N LYS A 409 26.90 41.45 4.10
CA LYS A 409 26.17 42.62 4.63
C LYS A 409 24.69 42.71 4.24
N GLU A 410 24.21 42.09 3.16
CA GLU A 410 22.81 42.27 2.72
C GLU A 410 21.78 41.29 3.31
N LEU A 411 22.18 40.31 4.14
CA LEU A 411 21.25 39.38 4.78
C LEU A 411 20.85 39.75 6.21
N ASN A 412 21.42 40.83 6.78
CA ASN A 412 21.10 41.26 8.14
C ASN A 412 20.20 42.51 8.22
N GLU A 413 19.88 43.17 7.10
CA GLU A 413 19.04 44.38 7.08
C GLU A 413 17.57 44.13 6.69
N GLN A 414 17.20 42.91 6.30
CA GLN A 414 15.79 42.54 6.00
C GLN A 414 15.07 41.83 7.15
N ALA A 415 15.72 41.64 8.30
CA ALA A 415 15.11 41.06 9.50
C ALA A 415 14.66 42.11 10.54
N GLU A 416 15.00 43.40 10.36
CA GLU A 416 14.70 44.48 11.32
C GLU A 416 13.69 45.53 10.82
N SER A 417 13.05 45.34 9.65
CA SER A 417 12.13 46.34 9.07
C SER A 417 10.63 45.99 9.12
N SER A 418 10.21 45.03 9.96
CA SER A 418 8.79 44.78 10.22
C SER A 418 8.42 44.81 11.70
N ASP A 419 9.13 45.61 12.50
CA ASP A 419 8.65 46.01 13.81
C ASP A 419 8.61 47.54 13.90
N THR A 420 7.60 48.05 14.60
CA THR A 420 7.25 49.44 14.93
C THR A 420 6.40 50.28 13.97
N GLY A 421 5.25 50.74 14.52
CA GLY A 421 4.30 51.71 13.96
C GLY A 421 2.85 51.48 14.43
N ILE A 422 2.55 51.41 15.74
CA ILE A 422 2.16 52.50 16.69
C ILE A 422 0.61 52.69 16.81
N VAL A 423 -0.02 52.29 17.94
CA VAL A 423 -0.58 53.08 19.11
C VAL A 423 -1.89 53.85 18.77
N ALA A 424 -3.00 53.93 19.52
CA ALA A 424 -3.38 54.04 20.95
C ALA A 424 -4.82 53.44 21.15
N SER A 425 -5.45 53.26 22.32
CA SER A 425 -5.57 54.11 23.51
C SER A 425 -6.31 53.39 24.67
N ASP A 426 -5.91 53.73 25.91
CA ASP A 426 -6.69 53.84 27.17
C ASP A 426 -7.43 52.62 27.74
N SER A 427 -7.51 52.35 29.04
CA SER A 427 -6.95 52.88 30.30
C SER A 427 -7.47 51.89 31.38
N ASP A 428 -6.64 51.21 32.17
CA ASP A 428 -6.02 51.60 33.45
C ASP A 428 -6.85 51.26 34.71
N LYS A 429 -6.12 50.74 35.73
CA LYS A 429 -6.42 50.63 37.18
C LYS A 429 -7.26 49.45 37.70
N GLU A 430 -7.02 48.86 38.86
CA GLU A 430 -6.01 48.95 39.94
C GLU A 430 -6.28 47.78 40.92
N HIS A 431 -5.25 47.41 41.68
CA HIS A 431 -5.25 46.93 43.08
C HIS A 431 -5.69 45.51 43.51
N ASP A 432 -4.74 44.90 44.25
CA ASP A 432 -4.85 43.86 45.28
C ASP A 432 -6.08 44.01 46.19
N GLU A 433 -6.67 42.87 46.60
CA GLU A 433 -6.88 42.57 48.03
C GLU A 433 -7.26 41.10 48.24
N GLN A 434 -6.49 40.43 49.10
CA GLN A 434 -6.84 39.20 49.80
C GLN A 434 -7.81 39.54 50.93
N LEU A 435 -8.96 38.86 51.04
CA LEU A 435 -9.60 38.60 52.33
C LEU A 435 -10.38 37.29 52.30
N ASP A 436 -10.02 36.44 53.25
CA ASP A 436 -10.72 35.26 53.74
C ASP A 436 -11.87 35.73 54.65
N GLU A 437 -13.07 35.15 54.54
CA GLU A 437 -13.94 34.94 55.71
C GLU A 437 -15.13 34.02 55.42
N THR A 438 -15.48 33.35 56.51
CA THR A 438 -16.31 32.18 56.72
C THR A 438 -17.83 32.40 56.70
N ALA A 439 -18.53 31.27 56.54
CA ALA A 439 -19.77 30.86 57.20
C ALA A 439 -21.10 31.56 56.83
N GLY A 440 -22.02 30.71 56.35
CA GLY A 440 -23.46 30.89 56.29
C GLY A 440 -24.12 29.56 55.97
#